data_AF-A0A8S3B8M2-F1
#
_entry.id   AF-A0A8S3B8M2-F1
#
_cell.length_a   1.000
_cell.length_b   1.000
_cell.length_c   1.000
_cell.angle_alpha   90.00
_cell.angle_beta   90.00
_cell.angle_gamma   90.00
#
_symmetry.space_group_name_H-M   'P 1'
#
loop_
_entity.id
_entity.type
_entity.pdbx_description
1 polymer ?
#
loop_
_entity_poly.entity_id
_entity_poly.type
_entity_poly.pdbx_seq_one_letter_code
_entity_poly.pdbx_strand_id
1 'polypeptide(L)'
;ISPNDQPLLVRKILKSIWFVTTHTNQVRKYRLKSFGRSSNEHRFSQDHGENQGEQINVTDYFREKWNIRLRYPHLPVVELFNPVDKNKSHFLPMELVTVDEWQRSLKPLTTEQRAKVTKKTVVKPGERFGMIRRVIDECRFDQDSYLQKFGIKVHSNDMLKIAARILTPPDIKYKSAKDNQRDVIEKVQIGKWYLNNQFNKTREIRIWALVLVSQKEPDARQVGLARDFASKIPKAMSRYGVRFNSAAIEKSDAAVPDTILARMNELKMLGCEVIIYILNQVGDDIYHVIKYFGNVKLGMVTQCTRFDKLFANNEPRKMDMYIQNLVQKFNAKLGGINQLVSLMRALTSSSPRTDIFMFFGIDCTRTTCSREQPSIAAIIGSKDSTSTQYAGRVVQQYCPKGKISVEIIKDLHIYVRELLHEFSHHNTHLPNKLVFYRAGVDDGSFQKVLDNEVRAIQRACKGSKDHHINSFNKSNYLF
;
A
#
# COMPACT_ATOMS: atom_id res chain seq x y z
N ILE A 1 -18.73 1.90 28.03
CA ILE A 1 -18.01 0.87 27.25
C ILE A 1 -18.45 -0.47 27.81
N SER A 2 -19.11 -1.31 27.00
CA SER A 2 -19.57 -2.64 27.45
C SER A 2 -18.36 -3.45 27.97
N PRO A 3 -18.51 -4.24 29.06
CA PRO A 3 -17.46 -5.16 29.52
C PRO A 3 -16.89 -6.04 28.40
N ASN A 4 -17.71 -6.40 27.40
CA ASN A 4 -17.27 -7.21 26.25
C ASN A 4 -16.35 -6.44 25.28
N ASP A 5 -16.45 -5.11 25.22
CA ASP A 5 -15.67 -4.28 24.32
C ASP A 5 -14.36 -3.80 24.94
N GLN A 6 -14.26 -3.80 26.27
CA GLN A 6 -13.09 -3.31 27.01
C GLN A 6 -11.80 -4.08 26.65
N PRO A 7 -11.76 -5.43 26.60
CA PRO A 7 -10.57 -6.17 26.22
C PRO A 7 -10.10 -5.84 24.80
N LEU A 8 -11.04 -5.69 23.87
CA LEU A 8 -10.77 -5.30 22.49
C LEU A 8 -10.21 -3.88 22.42
N LEU A 9 -10.77 -2.93 23.17
CA LEU A 9 -10.30 -1.55 23.24
C LEU A 9 -8.88 -1.44 23.81
N VAL A 10 -8.59 -2.15 24.91
CA VAL A 10 -7.25 -2.23 25.50
C VAL A 10 -6.28 -2.79 24.47
N ARG A 11 -6.57 -3.99 23.93
CA ARG A 11 -5.68 -4.70 23.01
C ARG A 11 -5.44 -3.92 21.73
N LYS A 12 -6.49 -3.34 21.14
CA LYS A 12 -6.42 -2.69 19.82
C LYS A 12 -6.04 -1.23 19.88
N ILE A 13 -6.35 -0.48 20.95
CA ILE A 13 -6.23 0.99 20.98
C ILE A 13 -5.32 1.50 22.11
N LEU A 14 -5.52 1.05 23.36
CA LEU A 14 -4.93 1.75 24.51
C LEU A 14 -3.60 1.17 25.01
N LYS A 15 -3.30 -0.12 24.75
CA LYS A 15 -2.09 -0.79 25.25
C LYS A 15 -0.77 -0.12 24.84
N SER A 16 -0.76 0.58 23.70
CA SER A 16 0.42 1.26 23.15
C SER A 16 0.50 2.73 23.54
N ILE A 17 -0.37 3.23 24.41
CA ILE A 17 -0.44 4.64 24.84
C ILE A 17 0.08 4.77 26.28
N TRP A 18 0.71 5.90 26.57
CA TRP A 18 1.12 6.33 27.90
C TRP A 18 0.08 7.24 28.51
N PHE A 19 -0.11 7.11 29.81
CA PHE A 19 -1.07 7.87 30.59
C PHE A 19 -0.36 8.56 31.74
N VAL A 20 -0.86 9.73 32.13
CA VAL A 20 -0.40 10.48 33.29
C VAL A 20 -1.55 10.77 34.24
N THR A 21 -1.24 10.86 35.53
CA THR A 21 -2.19 11.19 36.59
C THR A 21 -2.38 12.70 36.70
N THR A 22 -3.61 13.14 36.95
CA THR A 22 -3.94 14.57 37.08
C THR A 22 -4.17 15.02 38.53
N HIS A 23 -4.29 14.08 39.47
CA HIS A 23 -4.58 14.36 40.88
C HIS A 23 -3.34 14.69 41.74
N THR A 24 -2.14 14.62 41.17
CA THR A 24 -0.87 14.91 41.86
C THR A 24 -0.03 15.89 41.07
N ASN A 25 0.74 16.74 41.76
CA ASN A 25 1.73 17.64 41.13
C ASN A 25 2.92 16.91 40.48
N GLN A 26 3.13 15.63 40.81
CA GLN A 26 4.13 14.79 40.14
C GLN A 26 3.56 14.14 38.88
N VAL A 27 4.19 14.38 37.73
CA VAL A 27 3.82 13.72 36.47
C VAL A 27 4.43 12.33 36.43
N ARG A 28 3.64 11.30 36.73
CA ARG A 28 4.05 9.90 36.62
C ARG A 28 3.43 9.27 35.38
N LYS A 29 4.27 8.59 34.58
CA LYS A 29 3.86 7.94 33.33
C LYS A 29 3.56 6.47 33.54
N TYR A 30 2.42 6.02 33.03
CA TYR A 30 1.93 4.66 33.16
C TYR A 30 1.47 4.08 31.83
N ARG A 31 1.43 2.75 31.75
CA ARG A 31 0.78 2.00 30.67
C ARG A 31 -0.52 1.40 31.15
N LEU A 32 -1.51 1.30 30.26
CA LEU A 32 -2.75 0.61 30.56
C LEU A 32 -2.56 -0.91 30.48
N LYS A 33 -2.93 -1.60 31.56
CA LYS A 33 -2.96 -3.06 31.67
C LYS A 33 -4.35 -3.60 31.35
N SER A 34 -5.36 -3.11 32.07
CA SER A 34 -6.75 -3.55 31.94
C SER A 34 -7.74 -2.51 32.50
N PHE A 35 -9.02 -2.88 32.57
CA PHE A 35 -10.05 -2.15 33.29
C PHE A 35 -10.54 -3.01 34.45
N GLY A 36 -10.76 -2.37 35.61
CA GLY A 36 -11.38 -3.00 36.77
C GLY A 36 -12.90 -2.79 36.82
N ARG A 37 -13.48 -3.08 37.98
CA ARG A 37 -14.88 -2.73 38.31
C ARG A 37 -15.06 -1.21 38.39
N SER A 38 -16.30 -0.75 38.53
CA SER A 38 -16.62 0.66 38.77
C SER A 38 -15.89 1.21 40.00
N SER A 39 -15.60 2.51 40.01
CA SER A 39 -14.84 3.14 41.10
C SER A 39 -15.55 3.05 42.46
N ASN A 40 -16.88 2.91 42.50
CA ASN A 40 -17.66 2.68 43.72
C ASN A 40 -17.70 1.21 44.19
N GLU A 41 -17.33 0.26 43.33
CA GLU A 41 -17.32 -1.18 43.67
C GLU A 41 -15.91 -1.77 43.79
N HIS A 42 -14.94 -1.18 43.10
CA HIS A 42 -13.56 -1.68 43.08
C HIS A 42 -12.89 -1.38 44.42
N ARG A 43 -12.55 -2.44 45.16
CA ARG A 43 -11.91 -2.38 46.48
C ARG A 43 -10.46 -2.85 46.42
N PHE A 44 -9.62 -2.27 47.27
CA PHE A 44 -8.23 -2.65 47.46
C PHE A 44 -7.81 -2.48 48.93
N SER A 45 -6.79 -3.22 49.36
CA SER A 45 -6.18 -3.06 50.69
C SER A 45 -5.29 -1.82 50.72
N GLN A 46 -5.41 -1.01 51.78
CA GLN A 46 -4.49 0.11 51.98
C GLN A 46 -3.12 -0.39 52.45
N ASP A 47 -2.06 -0.02 51.73
CA ASP A 47 -0.68 -0.46 52.04
C ASP A 47 -0.02 0.35 53.18
N HIS A 48 -0.51 1.56 53.48
CA HIS A 48 0.12 2.52 54.41
C HIS A 48 -0.92 3.38 55.14
N GLY A 49 -0.70 3.68 56.44
CA GLY A 49 -1.54 4.56 57.27
C GLY A 49 -2.13 3.84 58.50
N GLU A 50 -2.95 4.53 59.29
CA GLU A 50 -3.65 3.95 60.45
C GLU A 50 -4.61 2.81 60.06
N ASN A 51 -5.14 2.83 58.82
CA ASN A 51 -6.07 1.83 58.28
C ASN A 51 -5.37 0.77 57.42
N GLN A 52 -4.10 0.44 57.72
CA GLN A 52 -3.33 -0.53 56.95
C GLN A 52 -4.02 -1.91 56.93
N GLY A 53 -4.24 -2.46 55.73
CA GLY A 53 -4.91 -3.74 55.53
C GLY A 53 -6.43 -3.66 55.35
N GLU A 54 -7.08 -2.53 55.68
CA GLU A 54 -8.52 -2.36 55.49
C GLU A 54 -8.90 -2.25 54.01
N GLN A 55 -10.10 -2.75 53.67
CA GLN A 55 -10.65 -2.72 52.32
C GLN A 55 -11.44 -1.44 52.08
N ILE A 56 -10.89 -0.54 51.29
CA ILE A 56 -11.57 0.69 50.85
C ILE A 56 -11.90 0.60 49.36
N ASN A 57 -13.02 1.20 48.94
CA ASN A 57 -13.28 1.35 47.50
C ASN A 57 -12.53 2.57 46.95
N VAL A 58 -12.33 2.61 45.62
CA VAL A 58 -11.59 3.69 44.98
C VAL A 58 -12.26 5.06 45.19
N THR A 59 -13.59 5.13 45.21
CA THR A 59 -14.32 6.40 45.43
C THR A 59 -14.04 6.99 46.80
N ASP A 60 -14.19 6.18 47.85
CA ASP A 60 -14.00 6.60 49.24
C ASP A 60 -12.53 6.95 49.50
N TYR A 61 -11.59 6.17 48.96
CA TYR A 61 -10.16 6.47 49.06
C TYR A 61 -9.79 7.83 48.48
N PHE A 62 -10.30 8.17 47.29
CA PHE A 62 -10.03 9.47 46.67
C PHE A 62 -10.72 10.63 47.40
N ARG A 63 -11.88 10.39 48.01
CA ARG A 63 -12.55 11.37 48.88
C ARG A 63 -11.75 11.61 50.16
N GLU A 64 -11.29 10.57 50.84
CA GLU A 64 -10.60 10.66 52.12
C GLU A 64 -9.18 11.18 51.98
N LYS A 65 -8.39 10.60 51.07
CA LYS A 65 -6.95 10.91 50.96
C LYS A 65 -6.67 12.20 50.19
N TRP A 66 -7.46 12.49 49.17
CA TRP A 66 -7.20 13.58 48.23
C TRP A 66 -8.27 14.68 48.26
N ASN A 67 -9.33 14.53 49.07
CA ASN A 67 -10.49 15.42 49.08
C ASN A 67 -11.14 15.59 47.69
N ILE A 68 -11.13 14.52 46.88
CA ILE A 68 -11.70 14.51 45.53
C ILE A 68 -13.03 13.76 45.53
N ARG A 69 -14.12 14.47 45.22
CA ARG A 69 -15.41 13.85 44.93
C ARG A 69 -15.47 13.46 43.45
N LEU A 70 -15.44 12.16 43.17
CA LEU A 70 -15.57 11.63 41.82
C LEU A 70 -16.92 12.02 41.20
N ARG A 71 -16.92 12.54 39.97
CA ARG A 71 -18.14 12.86 39.21
C ARG A 71 -18.72 11.63 38.55
N TYR A 72 -17.88 10.66 38.23
CA TYR A 72 -18.27 9.45 37.49
C TYR A 72 -17.90 8.16 38.24
N PRO A 73 -18.38 7.95 39.48
CA PRO A 73 -17.98 6.80 40.29
C PRO A 73 -18.44 5.46 39.69
N HIS A 74 -19.52 5.47 38.90
CA HIS A 74 -20.06 4.30 38.19
C HIS A 74 -19.16 3.82 37.03
N LEU A 75 -18.18 4.61 36.60
CA LEU A 75 -17.27 4.23 35.52
C LEU A 75 -16.15 3.30 36.03
N PRO A 76 -15.66 2.36 35.20
CA PRO A 76 -14.61 1.43 35.57
C PRO A 76 -13.32 2.15 35.93
N VAL A 77 -12.56 1.59 36.87
CA VAL A 77 -11.19 2.02 37.15
C VAL A 77 -10.26 1.54 36.03
N VAL A 78 -9.20 2.31 35.76
CA VAL A 78 -8.11 1.86 34.89
C VAL A 78 -7.03 1.20 35.72
N GLU A 79 -6.64 -0.02 35.33
CA GLU A 79 -5.46 -0.69 35.88
C GLU A 79 -4.24 -0.22 35.10
N LEU A 80 -3.40 0.56 35.76
CA LEU A 80 -2.18 1.16 35.23
C LEU A 80 -0.94 0.50 35.85
N PHE A 81 0.14 0.42 35.10
CA PHE A 81 1.43 -0.09 35.61
C PHE A 81 2.60 0.73 35.07
N ASN A 82 3.69 0.79 35.83
CA ASN A 82 4.95 1.36 35.37
C ASN A 82 5.77 0.26 34.69
N PRO A 83 6.27 0.42 33.45
CA PRO A 83 7.08 -0.63 32.80
C PRO A 83 8.37 -1.00 33.54
N VAL A 84 8.86 -0.16 34.44
CA VAL A 84 9.99 -0.45 35.34
C VAL A 84 9.60 -1.49 36.40
N ASP A 85 8.36 -1.48 36.87
CA ASP A 85 7.82 -2.43 37.84
C ASP A 85 6.46 -2.98 37.37
N LYS A 86 6.52 -4.04 36.57
CA LYS A 86 5.33 -4.63 35.92
C LYS A 86 4.39 -5.36 36.89
N ASN A 87 4.89 -5.71 38.08
CA ASN A 87 4.13 -6.47 39.06
C ASN A 87 3.26 -5.55 39.91
N LYS A 88 3.59 -4.26 39.99
CA LYS A 88 2.81 -3.26 40.71
C LYS A 88 1.74 -2.63 39.81
N SER A 89 0.49 -2.92 40.14
CA SER A 89 -0.68 -2.30 39.52
C SER A 89 -1.21 -1.12 40.34
N HIS A 90 -1.71 -0.11 39.64
CA HIS A 90 -2.36 1.07 40.20
C HIS A 90 -3.77 1.17 39.63
N PHE A 91 -4.78 1.19 40.50
CA PHE A 91 -6.17 1.34 40.10
C PHE A 91 -6.60 2.79 40.27
N LEU A 92 -6.90 3.47 39.16
CA LEU A 92 -7.19 4.89 39.15
C LEU A 92 -8.56 5.16 38.49
N PRO A 93 -9.35 6.13 39.00
CA PRO A 93 -10.56 6.59 38.32
C PRO A 93 -10.22 7.12 36.92
N MET A 94 -11.03 6.78 35.92
CA MET A 94 -10.82 7.26 34.55
C MET A 94 -10.76 8.79 34.44
N GLU A 95 -11.49 9.52 35.30
CA GLU A 95 -11.49 10.99 35.27
C GLU A 95 -10.23 11.64 35.85
N LEU A 96 -9.34 10.86 36.48
CA LEU A 96 -8.08 11.33 37.08
C LEU A 96 -6.84 10.89 36.28
N VAL A 97 -7.05 10.42 35.05
CA VAL A 97 -6.02 9.92 34.14
C VAL A 97 -6.21 10.56 32.77
N THR A 98 -5.13 11.09 32.19
CA THR A 98 -5.12 11.63 30.83
C THR A 98 -4.04 10.98 29.98
N VAL A 99 -4.19 11.07 28.65
CA VAL A 99 -3.18 10.61 27.70
C VAL A 99 -1.99 11.57 27.75
N ASP A 100 -0.78 11.03 27.91
CA ASP A 100 0.46 11.82 27.89
C ASP A 100 0.61 12.55 26.54
N GLU A 101 1.08 13.79 26.57
CA GLU A 101 1.19 14.60 25.36
C GLU A 101 2.35 14.14 24.45
N TRP A 102 2.33 14.59 23.19
CA TRP A 102 3.42 14.38 22.22
C TRP A 102 3.74 12.90 21.88
N GLN A 103 2.77 12.02 22.10
CA GLN A 103 2.90 10.61 21.74
C GLN A 103 2.63 10.38 20.25
N ARG A 104 3.63 9.83 19.56
CA ARG A 104 3.46 9.37 18.18
C ARG A 104 2.50 8.18 18.12
N SER A 105 1.47 8.29 17.29
CA SER A 105 0.65 7.13 16.94
C SER A 105 1.45 6.16 16.08
N LEU A 106 1.63 4.92 16.57
CA LEU A 106 2.27 3.83 15.83
C LEU A 106 1.27 2.98 15.03
N LYS A 107 -0.01 3.32 15.11
CA LYS A 107 -1.07 2.55 14.45
C LYS A 107 -1.29 3.04 13.04
N PRO A 108 -1.56 2.13 12.07
CA PRO A 108 -1.99 2.52 10.76
C PRO A 108 -3.22 3.43 10.84
N LEU A 109 -3.16 4.56 10.17
CA LEU A 109 -4.30 5.45 10.03
C LEU A 109 -5.38 4.80 9.17
N THR A 110 -6.65 5.03 9.52
CA THR A 110 -7.77 4.63 8.65
C THR A 110 -7.73 5.39 7.33
N THR A 111 -8.42 4.90 6.30
CA THR A 111 -8.48 5.58 4.99
C THR A 111 -9.01 7.01 5.10
N GLU A 112 -10.01 7.25 5.95
CA GLU A 112 -10.54 8.59 6.22
C GLU A 112 -9.51 9.48 6.95
N GLN A 113 -8.84 8.95 7.97
CA GLN A 113 -7.78 9.68 8.69
C GLN A 113 -6.61 10.03 7.76
N ARG A 114 -6.17 9.09 6.90
CA ARG A 114 -5.13 9.34 5.88
C ARG A 114 -5.54 10.45 4.92
N ALA A 115 -6.80 10.46 4.47
CA ALA A 115 -7.30 11.54 3.61
C ALA A 115 -7.27 12.90 4.33
N LYS A 116 -7.67 12.97 5.61
CA LYS A 116 -7.59 14.19 6.42
C LYS A 116 -6.14 14.67 6.60
N VAL A 117 -5.22 13.76 6.94
CA VAL A 117 -3.79 14.09 7.08
C VAL A 117 -3.22 14.57 5.75
N THR A 118 -3.51 13.89 4.65
CA THR A 118 -3.04 14.30 3.31
C THR A 118 -3.54 15.70 2.98
N LYS A 119 -4.84 15.98 3.15
CA LYS A 119 -5.43 17.30 2.90
C LYS A 119 -4.78 18.40 3.74
N LYS A 120 -4.35 18.10 4.97
CA LYS A 120 -3.68 19.05 5.87
C LYS A 120 -2.17 19.20 5.60
N THR A 121 -1.54 18.24 4.95
CA THR A 121 -0.07 18.19 4.78
C THR A 121 0.40 18.51 3.36
N VAL A 122 -0.50 18.46 2.37
CA VAL A 122 -0.23 18.92 1.01
C VAL A 122 -0.09 20.44 1.01
N VAL A 123 1.10 20.90 0.64
CA VAL A 123 1.47 22.31 0.50
C VAL A 123 2.11 22.53 -0.86
N LYS A 124 1.90 23.70 -1.46
CA LYS A 124 2.52 24.01 -2.76
C LYS A 124 4.03 24.21 -2.56
N PRO A 125 4.86 23.98 -3.61
CA PRO A 125 6.31 24.15 -3.50
C PRO A 125 6.74 25.49 -2.92
N GLY A 126 6.18 26.61 -3.39
CA GLY A 126 6.50 27.95 -2.87
C GLY A 126 6.22 28.13 -1.37
N GLU A 127 5.08 27.63 -0.89
CA GLU A 127 4.73 27.63 0.54
C GLU A 127 5.69 26.74 1.33
N ARG A 128 6.04 25.56 0.80
CA ARG A 128 7.01 24.65 1.41
C ARG A 128 8.38 25.31 1.56
N PHE A 129 8.86 26.05 0.56
CA PHE A 129 10.10 26.84 0.66
C PHE A 129 10.04 27.83 1.82
N GLY A 130 8.94 28.58 1.96
CA GLY A 130 8.74 29.51 3.06
C GLY A 130 8.63 28.84 4.44
N MET A 131 8.08 27.63 4.52
CA MET A 131 8.06 26.84 5.76
C MET A 131 9.47 26.38 6.15
N ILE A 132 10.25 25.86 5.19
CA ILE A 132 11.63 25.40 5.45
C ILE A 132 12.50 26.58 5.91
N ARG A 133 12.38 27.75 5.26
CA ARG A 133 13.12 28.95 5.67
C ARG A 133 12.81 29.34 7.12
N ARG A 134 11.53 29.40 7.50
CA ARG A 134 11.12 29.67 8.88
C ARG A 134 11.75 28.70 9.89
N VAL A 135 11.77 27.40 9.59
CA VAL A 135 12.41 26.41 10.47
C VAL A 135 13.91 26.66 10.60
N ILE A 136 14.59 26.99 9.49
CA ILE A 136 16.03 27.32 9.52
C ILE A 136 16.28 28.57 10.37
N ASP A 137 15.45 29.61 10.23
CA ASP A 137 15.54 30.85 11.00
C ASP A 137 15.30 30.59 12.51
N GLU A 138 14.34 29.73 12.84
CA GLU A 138 14.05 29.30 14.22
C GLU A 138 15.18 28.46 14.83
N CYS A 139 15.89 27.66 14.03
CA CYS A 139 17.00 26.84 14.51
C CYS A 139 18.21 27.67 14.95
N ARG A 140 18.39 28.90 14.43
CA ARG A 140 19.50 29.82 14.78
C ARG A 140 20.87 29.11 14.83
N PHE A 141 21.22 28.39 13.75
CA PHE A 141 22.45 27.58 13.69
C PHE A 141 23.73 28.40 13.95
N ASP A 142 23.70 29.70 13.67
CA ASP A 142 24.77 30.65 13.96
C ASP A 142 25.02 30.85 15.46
N GLN A 143 24.01 30.63 16.30
CA GLN A 143 24.04 30.77 17.75
C GLN A 143 24.27 29.43 18.49
N ASP A 144 24.40 28.33 17.75
CA ASP A 144 24.60 27.01 18.36
C ASP A 144 26.04 26.85 18.90
N SER A 145 26.14 26.77 20.23
CA SER A 145 27.43 26.65 20.92
C SER A 145 28.23 25.39 20.57
N TYR A 146 27.57 24.31 20.16
CA TYR A 146 28.25 23.10 19.72
C TYR A 146 28.81 23.32 18.32
N LEU A 147 28.02 23.82 17.37
CA LEU A 147 28.51 24.09 16.01
C LEU A 147 29.71 25.03 16.01
N GLN A 148 29.69 26.07 16.84
CA GLN A 148 30.82 26.98 17.02
C GLN A 148 32.07 26.27 17.55
N LYS A 149 31.94 25.41 18.58
CA LYS A 149 33.06 24.62 19.12
C LYS A 149 33.66 23.66 18.08
N PHE A 150 32.84 23.11 17.19
CA PHE A 150 33.29 22.26 16.09
C PHE A 150 33.73 23.06 14.84
N GLY A 151 33.68 24.40 14.87
CA GLY A 151 34.05 25.26 13.74
C GLY A 151 33.12 25.15 12.53
N ILE A 152 31.89 24.63 12.71
CA ILE A 152 30.92 24.42 11.64
C ILE A 152 30.09 25.69 11.46
N LYS A 153 30.02 26.17 10.22
CA LYS A 153 29.14 27.29 9.82
C LYS A 153 28.09 26.80 8.84
N VAL A 154 26.82 27.04 9.16
CA VAL A 154 25.69 26.69 8.30
C VAL A 154 25.26 27.92 7.51
N HIS A 155 25.27 27.84 6.18
CA HIS A 155 24.74 28.89 5.31
C HIS A 155 23.21 28.81 5.28
N SER A 156 22.52 29.69 6.01
CA SER A 156 21.06 29.68 6.19
C SER A 156 20.29 30.63 5.28
N ASN A 157 20.95 31.65 4.72
CA ASN A 157 20.27 32.73 3.98
C ASN A 157 19.63 32.26 2.66
N ASP A 158 20.30 31.33 1.97
CA ASP A 158 19.89 30.85 0.65
C ASP A 158 19.91 29.32 0.58
N MET A 159 18.95 28.76 -0.15
CA MET A 159 18.99 27.35 -0.50
C MET A 159 19.96 27.10 -1.66
N LEU A 160 20.59 25.92 -1.65
CA LEU A 160 21.50 25.50 -2.71
C LEU A 160 20.80 25.53 -4.08
N LYS A 161 21.38 26.29 -5.02
CA LYS A 161 20.91 26.38 -6.41
C LYS A 161 21.67 25.38 -7.27
N ILE A 162 20.95 24.53 -8.00
CA ILE A 162 21.53 23.48 -8.83
C ILE A 162 20.98 23.63 -10.25
N ALA A 163 21.85 23.57 -11.26
CA ALA A 163 21.43 23.54 -12.65
C ALA A 163 20.70 22.21 -12.95
N ALA A 164 19.45 22.31 -13.41
CA ALA A 164 18.64 21.15 -13.76
C ALA A 164 18.51 20.99 -15.28
N ARG A 165 18.23 19.77 -15.74
CA ARG A 165 17.94 19.45 -17.14
C ARG A 165 16.52 18.92 -17.26
N ILE A 166 15.77 19.45 -18.23
CA ILE A 166 14.45 18.93 -18.61
C ILE A 166 14.66 17.97 -19.77
N LEU A 167 14.47 16.67 -19.52
CA LEU A 167 14.59 15.66 -20.57
C LEU A 167 13.39 15.70 -21.51
N THR A 168 13.64 15.56 -22.81
CA THR A 168 12.57 15.44 -23.81
C THR A 168 11.74 14.20 -23.50
N PRO A 169 10.40 14.32 -23.38
CA PRO A 169 9.57 13.17 -23.07
C PRO A 169 9.51 12.20 -24.26
N PRO A 170 9.33 10.89 -24.03
CA PRO A 170 9.22 9.92 -25.11
C PRO A 170 7.87 10.04 -25.84
N ASP A 171 7.84 9.53 -27.06
CA ASP A 171 6.61 9.41 -27.84
C ASP A 171 5.83 8.16 -27.41
N ILE A 172 4.50 8.28 -27.28
CA ILE A 172 3.62 7.17 -26.90
C ILE A 172 2.88 6.69 -28.14
N LYS A 173 3.05 5.41 -28.49
CA LYS A 173 2.52 4.80 -29.70
C LYS A 173 1.28 3.95 -29.40
N TYR A 174 0.23 4.18 -30.18
CA TYR A 174 -1.08 3.50 -30.15
C TYR A 174 -1.51 3.06 -31.57
N LYS A 175 -2.63 2.32 -31.68
CA LYS A 175 -3.26 2.00 -32.96
C LYS A 175 -4.37 3.00 -33.31
N SER A 176 -4.47 3.38 -34.58
CA SER A 176 -5.49 4.34 -35.01
C SER A 176 -6.89 3.79 -34.78
N ALA A 177 -7.79 4.61 -34.26
CA ALA A 177 -9.20 4.24 -34.14
C ALA A 177 -9.90 4.11 -35.50
N LYS A 178 -9.38 4.76 -36.56
CA LYS A 178 -9.93 4.71 -37.92
C LYS A 178 -9.43 3.49 -38.71
N ASP A 179 -8.22 3.06 -38.42
CA ASP A 179 -7.54 1.93 -39.06
C ASP A 179 -6.63 1.24 -38.03
N ASN A 180 -7.06 0.09 -37.51
CA ASN A 180 -6.34 -0.61 -36.44
C ASN A 180 -4.98 -1.18 -36.86
N GLN A 181 -4.64 -1.14 -38.16
CA GLN A 181 -3.32 -1.53 -38.66
C GLN A 181 -2.32 -0.37 -38.53
N ARG A 182 -2.80 0.87 -38.63
CA ARG A 182 -1.97 2.07 -38.61
C ARG A 182 -1.58 2.48 -37.20
N ASP A 183 -0.31 2.83 -37.03
CA ASP A 183 0.22 3.38 -35.79
C ASP A 183 0.00 4.90 -35.71
N VAL A 184 -0.27 5.39 -34.49
CA VAL A 184 -0.44 6.82 -34.17
C VAL A 184 0.40 7.17 -32.94
N ILE A 185 0.94 8.39 -32.92
CA ILE A 185 1.74 8.91 -31.81
C ILE A 185 0.94 9.93 -31.02
N GLU A 186 0.81 9.70 -29.71
CA GLU A 186 0.31 10.67 -28.74
C GLU A 186 1.51 11.36 -28.08
N LYS A 187 1.53 12.71 -28.12
CA LYS A 187 2.62 13.52 -27.56
C LYS A 187 2.42 13.74 -26.06
N VAL A 188 3.50 13.59 -25.31
CA VAL A 188 3.50 13.84 -23.86
C VAL A 188 3.79 15.32 -23.59
N GLN A 189 2.91 15.95 -22.82
CA GLN A 189 3.04 17.33 -22.37
C GLN A 189 3.07 17.37 -20.84
N ILE A 190 4.18 17.83 -20.27
CA ILE A 190 4.37 17.94 -18.80
C ILE A 190 3.99 16.63 -18.09
N GLY A 191 4.49 15.50 -18.61
CA GLY A 191 4.25 14.16 -18.07
C GLY A 191 2.82 13.62 -18.25
N LYS A 192 1.97 14.26 -19.07
CA LYS A 192 0.59 13.83 -19.34
C LYS A 192 0.34 13.69 -20.83
N TRP A 193 -0.56 12.79 -21.20
CA TRP A 193 -1.10 12.66 -22.54
C TRP A 193 -2.55 12.16 -22.45
N TYR A 194 -3.30 12.27 -23.55
CA TYR A 194 -4.67 11.77 -23.64
C TYR A 194 -4.69 10.49 -24.49
N LEU A 195 -5.52 9.53 -24.09
CA LEU A 195 -5.76 8.31 -24.86
C LEU A 195 -6.96 8.54 -25.80
N ASN A 196 -6.68 8.92 -27.06
CA ASN A 196 -7.71 9.16 -28.08
C ASN A 196 -7.85 7.99 -29.07
N ASN A 197 -6.94 7.02 -28.99
CA ASN A 197 -6.74 5.95 -29.95
C ASN A 197 -6.89 4.57 -29.29
N GLN A 198 -6.75 3.50 -30.08
CA GLN A 198 -6.91 2.12 -29.61
C GLN A 198 -5.61 1.55 -29.04
N PHE A 199 -5.74 0.55 -28.17
CA PHE A 199 -4.60 -0.17 -27.62
C PHE A 199 -3.84 -0.96 -28.70
N ASN A 200 -2.55 -1.22 -28.45
CA ASN A 200 -1.68 -1.93 -29.40
C ASN A 200 -2.05 -3.41 -29.56
N LYS A 201 -2.43 -4.05 -28.46
CA LYS A 201 -2.87 -5.44 -28.44
C LYS A 201 -4.04 -5.56 -27.48
N THR A 202 -5.14 -6.10 -27.97
CA THR A 202 -6.35 -6.37 -27.21
C THR A 202 -6.78 -7.82 -27.38
N ARG A 203 -7.73 -8.24 -26.55
CA ARG A 203 -8.36 -9.55 -26.60
C ARG A 203 -9.88 -9.37 -26.57
N GLU A 204 -10.59 -10.24 -27.29
CA GLU A 204 -12.04 -10.37 -27.18
C GLU A 204 -12.40 -11.16 -25.93
N ILE A 205 -13.40 -10.68 -25.19
CA ILE A 205 -13.92 -11.29 -23.96
C ILE A 205 -15.36 -11.72 -24.23
N ARG A 206 -15.58 -13.02 -24.22
CA ARG A 206 -16.84 -13.65 -24.61
C ARG A 206 -17.77 -13.85 -23.43
N ILE A 207 -17.22 -14.24 -22.27
CA ILE A 207 -17.99 -14.50 -21.06
C ILE A 207 -17.40 -13.64 -19.94
N TRP A 208 -18.22 -12.73 -19.42
CA TRP A 208 -17.85 -11.87 -18.32
C TRP A 208 -19.04 -11.65 -17.39
N ALA A 209 -18.73 -11.31 -16.14
CA ALA A 209 -19.73 -11.11 -15.11
C ALA A 209 -19.58 -9.75 -14.44
N LEU A 210 -20.73 -9.20 -14.01
CA LEU A 210 -20.80 -8.06 -13.13
C LEU A 210 -21.50 -8.47 -11.84
N VAL A 211 -20.80 -8.33 -10.72
CA VAL A 211 -21.29 -8.74 -9.41
C VAL A 211 -21.35 -7.53 -8.48
N LEU A 212 -22.56 -7.16 -8.07
CA LEU A 212 -22.77 -6.16 -7.02
C LEU A 212 -22.61 -6.83 -5.66
N VAL A 213 -21.61 -6.41 -4.89
CA VAL A 213 -21.37 -6.91 -3.54
C VAL A 213 -21.69 -5.80 -2.55
N SER A 214 -22.60 -6.07 -1.63
CA SER A 214 -23.10 -5.07 -0.69
C SER A 214 -23.19 -5.64 0.72
N GLN A 215 -22.96 -4.77 1.72
CA GLN A 215 -23.11 -5.16 3.13
C GLN A 215 -24.59 -5.37 3.51
N LYS A 216 -25.49 -4.60 2.90
CA LYS A 216 -26.94 -4.75 3.00
C LYS A 216 -27.50 -5.18 1.66
N GLU A 217 -28.65 -5.85 1.67
CA GLU A 217 -29.34 -6.19 0.42
C GLU A 217 -29.56 -4.92 -0.41
N PRO A 218 -29.08 -4.89 -1.67
CA PRO A 218 -29.17 -3.69 -2.49
C PRO A 218 -30.61 -3.48 -2.95
N ASP A 219 -31.06 -2.23 -2.90
CA ASP A 219 -32.39 -1.88 -3.40
C ASP A 219 -32.48 -1.99 -4.95
N ALA A 220 -33.71 -1.97 -5.47
CA ALA A 220 -33.96 -2.09 -6.90
C ALA A 220 -33.26 -1.01 -7.74
N ARG A 221 -33.06 0.19 -7.19
CA ARG A 221 -32.35 1.28 -7.85
C ARG A 221 -30.85 0.98 -7.95
N GLN A 222 -30.24 0.47 -6.89
CA GLN A 222 -28.82 0.08 -6.89
C GLN A 222 -28.55 -1.04 -7.89
N VAL A 223 -29.44 -2.04 -7.95
CA VAL A 223 -29.37 -3.12 -8.95
C VAL A 223 -29.56 -2.56 -10.37
N GLY A 224 -30.53 -1.67 -10.58
CA GLY A 224 -30.74 -0.99 -11.86
C GLY A 224 -29.52 -0.20 -12.34
N LEU A 225 -28.86 0.54 -11.44
CA LEU A 225 -27.64 1.28 -11.76
C LEU A 225 -26.47 0.35 -12.14
N ALA A 226 -26.33 -0.79 -11.48
CA ALA A 226 -25.33 -1.79 -11.81
C ALA A 226 -25.59 -2.41 -13.20
N ARG A 227 -26.84 -2.69 -13.54
CA ARG A 227 -27.28 -3.16 -14.87
C ARG A 227 -27.01 -2.13 -15.96
N ASP A 228 -27.37 -0.88 -15.72
CA ASP A 228 -27.11 0.23 -16.65
C ASP A 228 -25.62 0.44 -16.89
N PHE A 229 -24.80 0.19 -15.87
CA PHE A 229 -23.36 0.21 -16.01
C PHE A 229 -22.86 -0.98 -16.86
N ALA A 230 -23.38 -2.18 -16.60
CA ALA A 230 -23.04 -3.39 -17.38
C ALA A 230 -23.32 -3.19 -18.88
N SER A 231 -24.47 -2.62 -19.25
CA SER A 231 -24.84 -2.38 -20.65
C SER A 231 -23.95 -1.33 -21.35
N LYS A 232 -23.34 -0.41 -20.61
CA LYS A 232 -22.45 0.63 -21.15
C LYS A 232 -21.01 0.15 -21.36
N ILE A 233 -20.55 -0.86 -20.61
CA ILE A 233 -19.16 -1.35 -20.68
C ILE A 233 -18.75 -1.77 -22.09
N PRO A 234 -19.51 -2.63 -22.82
CA PRO A 234 -19.09 -3.08 -24.15
C PRO A 234 -18.85 -1.94 -25.14
N LYS A 235 -19.75 -0.94 -25.16
CA LYS A 235 -19.61 0.25 -26.01
C LYS A 235 -18.42 1.11 -25.62
N ALA A 236 -18.14 1.26 -24.33
CA ALA A 236 -17.01 2.05 -23.88
C ALA A 236 -15.66 1.36 -24.15
N MET A 237 -15.62 0.02 -24.03
CA MET A 237 -14.44 -0.80 -24.28
C MET A 237 -14.08 -0.85 -25.77
N SER A 238 -15.08 -0.92 -26.65
CA SER A 238 -14.88 -1.02 -28.10
C SER A 238 -14.17 0.20 -28.68
N ARG A 239 -14.37 1.39 -28.10
CA ARG A 239 -13.64 2.62 -28.44
C ARG A 239 -12.12 2.46 -28.36
N TYR A 240 -11.64 1.60 -27.46
CA TYR A 240 -10.22 1.34 -27.24
C TYR A 240 -9.74 0.02 -27.88
N GLY A 241 -10.58 -0.60 -28.71
CA GLY A 241 -10.28 -1.85 -29.42
C GLY A 241 -10.51 -3.12 -28.57
N VAL A 242 -11.03 -3.00 -27.34
CA VAL A 242 -11.34 -4.14 -26.47
C VAL A 242 -12.79 -4.56 -26.71
N ARG A 243 -13.02 -5.80 -27.14
CA ARG A 243 -14.37 -6.31 -27.43
C ARG A 243 -14.88 -7.12 -26.25
N PHE A 244 -16.03 -6.73 -25.72
CA PHE A 244 -16.80 -7.52 -24.77
C PHE A 244 -18.07 -8.00 -25.46
N ASN A 245 -18.51 -9.22 -25.14
CA ASN A 245 -19.86 -9.65 -25.44
C ASN A 245 -20.88 -8.70 -24.78
N SER A 246 -21.98 -8.40 -25.47
CA SER A 246 -22.98 -7.43 -25.02
C SER A 246 -23.75 -7.89 -23.78
N ALA A 247 -23.94 -9.20 -23.61
CA ALA A 247 -24.63 -9.77 -22.47
C ALA A 247 -23.65 -10.10 -21.34
N ALA A 248 -23.77 -9.40 -20.22
CA ALA A 248 -23.04 -9.72 -18.99
C ALA A 248 -23.83 -10.73 -18.14
N ILE A 249 -23.13 -11.57 -17.38
CA ILE A 249 -23.76 -12.29 -16.27
C ILE A 249 -23.88 -11.32 -15.09
N GLU A 250 -25.08 -10.85 -14.81
CA GLU A 250 -25.36 -9.91 -13.71
C GLU A 250 -25.78 -10.66 -12.44
N LYS A 251 -25.11 -10.40 -11.31
CA LYS A 251 -25.42 -11.00 -10.00
C LYS A 251 -25.34 -9.96 -8.89
N SER A 252 -25.99 -10.26 -7.77
CA SER A 252 -25.91 -9.49 -6.53
C SER A 252 -25.66 -10.45 -5.37
N ASP A 253 -24.67 -10.13 -4.54
CA ASP A 253 -24.22 -10.99 -3.45
C ASP A 253 -24.02 -10.21 -2.15
N ALA A 254 -24.26 -10.89 -1.04
CA ALA A 254 -23.89 -10.38 0.28
C ALA A 254 -22.36 -10.32 0.42
N ALA A 255 -21.87 -9.35 1.17
CA ALA A 255 -20.46 -9.16 1.48
C ALA A 255 -19.93 -10.20 2.50
N VAL A 256 -20.05 -11.49 2.16
CA VAL A 256 -19.66 -12.64 2.99
C VAL A 256 -18.65 -13.49 2.21
N PRO A 257 -17.52 -13.90 2.82
CA PRO A 257 -16.47 -14.65 2.13
C PRO A 257 -16.96 -15.93 1.43
N ASP A 258 -17.80 -16.73 2.08
CA ASP A 258 -18.29 -17.99 1.52
C ASP A 258 -19.20 -17.78 0.31
N THR A 259 -20.06 -16.74 0.35
CA THR A 259 -20.90 -16.33 -0.79
C THR A 259 -20.04 -15.92 -1.99
N ILE A 260 -18.98 -15.16 -1.74
CA ILE A 260 -18.06 -14.72 -2.81
C ILE A 260 -17.34 -15.91 -3.44
N LEU A 261 -16.88 -16.86 -2.63
CA LEU A 261 -16.22 -18.07 -3.12
C LEU A 261 -17.17 -18.94 -3.95
N ALA A 262 -18.39 -19.18 -3.44
CA ALA A 262 -19.41 -19.93 -4.15
C ALA A 262 -19.73 -19.29 -5.51
N ARG A 263 -19.90 -17.96 -5.55
CA ARG A 263 -20.14 -17.22 -6.79
C ARG A 263 -18.99 -17.35 -7.77
N MET A 264 -17.75 -17.20 -7.31
CA MET A 264 -16.59 -17.33 -8.21
C MET A 264 -16.48 -18.75 -8.79
N ASN A 265 -16.78 -19.79 -8.01
CA ASN A 265 -16.80 -21.17 -8.51
C ASN A 265 -17.88 -21.38 -9.58
N GLU A 266 -19.10 -20.88 -9.36
CA GLU A 266 -20.17 -20.90 -10.37
C GLU A 266 -19.71 -20.21 -11.67
N LEU A 267 -19.19 -18.98 -11.56
CA LEU A 267 -18.73 -18.22 -12.72
C LEU A 267 -17.55 -18.91 -13.44
N LYS A 268 -16.66 -19.58 -12.70
CA LYS A 268 -15.57 -20.36 -13.26
C LYS A 268 -16.08 -21.55 -14.07
N MET A 269 -17.08 -22.27 -13.56
CA MET A 269 -17.71 -23.38 -14.30
C MET A 269 -18.41 -22.92 -15.58
N LEU A 270 -18.96 -21.70 -15.58
CA LEU A 270 -19.53 -21.06 -16.75
C LEU A 270 -18.49 -20.53 -17.76
N GLY A 271 -17.19 -20.71 -17.50
CA GLY A 271 -16.12 -20.23 -18.38
C GLY A 271 -15.92 -18.72 -18.37
N CYS A 272 -16.32 -18.04 -17.29
CA CYS A 272 -16.19 -16.59 -17.16
C CYS A 272 -14.71 -16.16 -17.15
N GLU A 273 -14.34 -15.28 -18.09
CA GLU A 273 -12.97 -14.81 -18.28
C GLU A 273 -12.63 -13.63 -17.35
N VAL A 274 -13.62 -12.80 -17.04
CA VAL A 274 -13.46 -11.57 -16.25
C VAL A 274 -14.66 -11.34 -15.33
N ILE A 275 -14.38 -11.03 -14.06
CA ILE A 275 -15.41 -10.62 -13.09
C ILE A 275 -15.17 -9.16 -12.67
N ILE A 276 -16.19 -8.32 -12.87
CA ILE A 276 -16.24 -6.94 -12.41
C ILE A 276 -17.06 -6.90 -11.12
N TYR A 277 -16.42 -6.55 -10.00
CA TYR A 277 -17.06 -6.38 -8.71
C TYR A 277 -17.39 -4.91 -8.45
N ILE A 278 -18.66 -4.59 -8.21
CA ILE A 278 -19.08 -3.30 -7.67
C ILE A 278 -19.23 -3.45 -6.15
N LEU A 279 -18.42 -2.73 -5.38
CA LEU A 279 -18.41 -2.81 -3.91
C LEU A 279 -19.22 -1.64 -3.33
N ASN A 280 -20.33 -1.94 -2.65
CA ASN A 280 -21.21 -0.96 -2.03
C ASN A 280 -21.16 -1.04 -0.49
N GLN A 281 -20.71 0.04 0.15
CA GLN A 281 -20.58 0.12 1.62
C GLN A 281 -19.78 -1.04 2.25
N VAL A 282 -18.81 -1.57 1.50
CA VAL A 282 -17.97 -2.69 1.96
C VAL A 282 -16.58 -2.20 2.36
N GLY A 283 -16.02 -2.81 3.42
CA GLY A 283 -14.65 -2.60 3.88
C GLY A 283 -13.59 -3.21 2.97
N ASP A 284 -12.32 -2.93 3.30
CA ASP A 284 -11.16 -3.43 2.56
C ASP A 284 -10.96 -4.95 2.74
N ASP A 285 -11.51 -5.53 3.80
CA ASP A 285 -11.49 -6.97 4.11
C ASP A 285 -12.09 -7.81 2.99
N ILE A 286 -13.26 -7.44 2.48
CA ILE A 286 -13.91 -8.16 1.38
C ILE A 286 -13.17 -7.95 0.07
N TYR A 287 -12.57 -6.78 -0.16
CA TYR A 287 -11.68 -6.58 -1.28
C TYR A 287 -10.50 -7.57 -1.24
N HIS A 288 -9.90 -7.76 -0.06
CA HIS A 288 -8.82 -8.74 0.12
C HIS A 288 -9.28 -10.17 -0.13
N VAL A 289 -10.48 -10.54 0.32
CA VAL A 289 -11.09 -11.85 0.07
C VAL A 289 -11.28 -12.10 -1.44
N ILE A 290 -11.85 -11.14 -2.17
CA ILE A 290 -12.00 -11.22 -3.64
C ILE A 290 -10.64 -11.40 -4.32
N LYS A 291 -9.60 -10.69 -3.87
CA LYS A 291 -8.26 -10.81 -4.45
C LYS A 291 -7.59 -12.13 -4.11
N TYR A 292 -7.79 -12.65 -2.91
CA TYR A 292 -7.27 -13.95 -2.51
C TYR A 292 -7.90 -15.07 -3.34
N PHE A 293 -9.23 -15.13 -3.41
CA PHE A 293 -9.91 -16.17 -4.18
C PHE A 293 -9.64 -16.04 -5.68
N GLY A 294 -9.71 -14.83 -6.24
CA GLY A 294 -9.45 -14.59 -7.66
C GLY A 294 -8.00 -14.89 -8.06
N ASN A 295 -7.03 -14.25 -7.41
CA ASN A 295 -5.63 -14.30 -7.87
C ASN A 295 -4.87 -15.53 -7.37
N VAL A 296 -5.20 -16.09 -6.20
CA VAL A 296 -4.42 -17.16 -5.55
C VAL A 296 -5.10 -18.51 -5.68
N LYS A 297 -6.42 -18.59 -5.43
CA LYS A 297 -7.12 -19.89 -5.41
C LYS A 297 -7.64 -20.33 -6.77
N LEU A 298 -8.26 -19.43 -7.52
CA LEU A 298 -9.05 -19.79 -8.71
C LEU A 298 -8.40 -19.39 -10.03
N GLY A 299 -7.48 -18.43 -10.02
CA GLY A 299 -6.81 -17.93 -11.23
C GLY A 299 -7.75 -17.09 -12.13
N MET A 300 -8.73 -16.41 -11.54
CA MET A 300 -9.71 -15.61 -12.29
C MET A 300 -9.34 -14.12 -12.29
N VAL A 301 -9.52 -13.47 -13.45
CA VAL A 301 -9.28 -12.03 -13.58
C VAL A 301 -10.39 -11.25 -12.91
N THR A 302 -10.07 -10.54 -11.81
CA THR A 302 -11.03 -9.73 -11.06
C THR A 302 -10.71 -8.24 -11.13
N GLN A 303 -11.74 -7.39 -11.29
CA GLN A 303 -11.63 -5.93 -11.21
C GLN A 303 -12.68 -5.38 -10.25
N CYS A 304 -12.24 -4.71 -9.19
CA CYS A 304 -13.14 -4.11 -8.21
C CYS A 304 -13.29 -2.61 -8.49
N THR A 305 -14.50 -2.09 -8.33
CA THR A 305 -14.85 -0.68 -8.38
C THR A 305 -15.76 -0.37 -7.20
N ARG A 306 -15.75 0.88 -6.71
CA ARG A 306 -16.60 1.28 -5.60
C ARG A 306 -17.88 1.90 -6.13
N PHE A 307 -19.01 1.53 -5.52
CA PHE A 307 -20.33 2.04 -5.88
C PHE A 307 -20.41 3.57 -5.76
N ASP A 308 -19.89 4.14 -4.67
CA ASP A 308 -19.85 5.58 -4.43
C ASP A 308 -19.05 6.34 -5.50
N LYS A 309 -17.94 5.78 -5.99
CA LYS A 309 -17.13 6.42 -7.05
C LYS A 309 -17.76 6.34 -8.43
N LEU A 310 -18.52 5.29 -8.70
CA LEU A 310 -19.24 5.14 -9.96
C LEU A 310 -20.47 6.07 -9.98
N PHE A 311 -21.32 6.00 -8.95
CA PHE A 311 -22.67 6.53 -9.05
C PHE A 311 -22.93 7.82 -8.27
N ALA A 312 -21.98 8.31 -7.45
CA ALA A 312 -22.19 9.58 -6.73
C ALA A 312 -21.96 10.84 -7.58
N ASN A 313 -21.31 10.72 -8.75
CA ASN A 313 -21.03 11.85 -9.63
C ASN A 313 -21.94 11.82 -10.86
N ASN A 314 -22.86 12.76 -10.98
CA ASN A 314 -23.75 12.92 -12.14
C ASN A 314 -23.05 13.55 -13.36
N GLU A 315 -21.72 13.68 -13.36
CA GLU A 315 -20.99 14.39 -14.40
C GLU A 315 -20.47 13.42 -15.47
N PRO A 316 -21.01 13.43 -16.71
CA PRO A 316 -20.70 12.42 -17.73
C PRO A 316 -19.22 12.33 -18.06
N ARG A 317 -18.52 13.47 -18.12
CA ARG A 317 -17.08 13.55 -18.43
C ARG A 317 -16.22 12.79 -17.41
N LYS A 318 -16.58 12.83 -16.12
CA LYS A 318 -15.85 12.10 -15.07
C LYS A 318 -16.06 10.60 -15.19
N MET A 319 -17.27 10.18 -15.57
CA MET A 319 -17.57 8.78 -15.83
C MET A 319 -16.76 8.26 -17.01
N ASP A 320 -16.67 9.02 -18.11
CA ASP A 320 -15.86 8.63 -19.27
C ASP A 320 -14.38 8.45 -18.91
N MET A 321 -13.80 9.37 -18.14
CA MET A 321 -12.43 9.24 -17.64
C MET A 321 -12.26 8.05 -16.69
N TYR A 322 -13.26 7.78 -15.84
CA TYR A 322 -13.23 6.63 -14.96
C TYR A 322 -13.21 5.32 -15.75
N ILE A 323 -14.10 5.20 -16.74
CA ILE A 323 -14.16 4.03 -17.62
C ILE A 323 -12.87 3.90 -18.41
N GLN A 324 -12.31 4.99 -18.97
CA GLN A 324 -11.02 4.98 -19.66
C GLN A 324 -9.89 4.41 -18.79
N ASN A 325 -9.80 4.81 -17.52
CA ASN A 325 -8.82 4.27 -16.58
C ASN A 325 -9.09 2.80 -16.22
N LEU A 326 -10.36 2.42 -16.15
CA LEU A 326 -10.78 1.04 -15.89
C LEU A 326 -10.39 0.12 -17.06
N VAL A 327 -10.65 0.55 -18.30
CA VAL A 327 -10.35 -0.18 -19.55
C VAL A 327 -8.86 -0.48 -19.67
N GLN A 328 -8.00 0.49 -19.32
CA GLN A 328 -6.54 0.29 -19.30
C GLN A 328 -6.11 -0.85 -18.36
N LYS A 329 -6.77 -0.98 -17.19
CA LYS A 329 -6.47 -2.04 -16.21
C LYS A 329 -6.95 -3.39 -16.69
N PHE A 330 -8.11 -3.46 -17.36
CA PHE A 330 -8.61 -4.70 -17.93
C PHE A 330 -7.69 -5.26 -19.00
N ASN A 331 -7.34 -4.43 -19.98
CA ASN A 331 -6.52 -4.88 -21.09
C ASN A 331 -5.15 -5.39 -20.60
N ALA A 332 -4.53 -4.70 -19.63
CA ALA A 332 -3.29 -5.16 -19.00
C ALA A 332 -3.44 -6.52 -18.28
N LYS A 333 -4.53 -6.73 -17.52
CA LYS A 333 -4.78 -8.01 -16.82
C LYS A 333 -5.04 -9.19 -17.76
N LEU A 334 -5.52 -8.89 -18.96
CA LEU A 334 -5.85 -9.88 -19.99
C LEU A 334 -4.65 -10.20 -20.91
N GLY A 335 -3.46 -9.68 -20.59
CA GLY A 335 -2.27 -9.88 -21.41
C GLY A 335 -2.28 -9.06 -22.71
N GLY A 336 -3.07 -7.99 -22.76
CA GLY A 336 -2.99 -6.97 -23.81
C GLY A 336 -1.79 -6.04 -23.64
N ILE A 337 -1.58 -5.19 -24.64
CA ILE A 337 -0.57 -4.12 -24.66
C ILE A 337 -1.32 -2.82 -24.92
N ASN A 338 -1.32 -1.93 -23.92
CA ASN A 338 -2.03 -0.66 -24.04
C ASN A 338 -1.26 0.28 -24.98
N GLN A 339 -0.07 0.68 -24.58
CA GLN A 339 0.82 1.57 -25.32
C GLN A 339 2.19 0.97 -25.50
N LEU A 340 2.87 1.40 -26.56
CA LEU A 340 4.31 1.23 -26.73
C LEU A 340 4.99 2.57 -26.48
N VAL A 341 6.15 2.56 -25.85
CA VAL A 341 6.96 3.77 -25.64
C VAL A 341 8.05 3.77 -26.69
N SER A 342 8.09 4.81 -27.51
CA SER A 342 9.24 5.07 -28.38
C SER A 342 10.39 5.52 -27.48
N LEU A 343 11.29 4.59 -27.14
CA LEU A 343 12.55 4.97 -26.48
C LEU A 343 13.36 5.79 -27.50
N MET A 344 13.23 7.11 -27.44
CA MET A 344 13.86 8.12 -28.30
C MET A 344 15.41 8.20 -28.23
N ARG A 345 16.10 7.10 -27.90
CA ARG A 345 17.56 6.93 -28.10
C ARG A 345 17.95 5.55 -28.67
N ALA A 346 16.98 4.66 -28.90
CA ALA A 346 17.20 3.42 -29.63
C ALA A 346 17.09 3.60 -31.16
N LEU A 347 16.55 4.75 -31.61
CA LEU A 347 16.25 5.08 -33.01
C LEU A 347 17.27 6.01 -33.69
N THR A 348 18.32 6.46 -32.98
CA THR A 348 19.31 7.42 -33.51
C THR A 348 20.69 6.82 -33.76
N SER A 349 20.89 5.52 -33.53
CA SER A 349 22.12 4.82 -33.90
C SER A 349 21.89 4.05 -35.19
N SER A 350 22.73 4.32 -36.19
CA SER A 350 22.74 3.68 -37.52
C SER A 350 23.17 2.21 -37.50
N SER A 351 23.43 1.62 -36.32
CA SER A 351 23.75 0.20 -36.19
C SER A 351 22.49 -0.65 -35.98
N PRO A 352 22.28 -1.76 -36.71
CA PRO A 352 21.24 -2.72 -36.38
C PRO A 352 21.48 -3.24 -34.96
N ARG A 353 20.50 -3.08 -34.07
CA ARG A 353 20.65 -3.51 -32.68
C ARG A 353 20.55 -5.02 -32.58
N THR A 354 21.60 -5.63 -32.03
CA THR A 354 21.59 -6.97 -31.44
C THR A 354 21.21 -6.93 -29.94
N ASP A 355 21.03 -5.75 -29.35
CA ASP A 355 20.82 -5.58 -27.91
C ASP A 355 19.35 -5.76 -27.49
N ILE A 356 19.12 -6.80 -26.70
CA ILE A 356 17.83 -7.19 -26.13
C ILE A 356 17.88 -6.94 -24.63
N PHE A 357 17.08 -5.97 -24.18
CA PHE A 357 17.01 -5.58 -22.78
C PHE A 357 15.91 -6.35 -22.05
N MET A 358 16.19 -6.73 -20.82
CA MET A 358 15.17 -7.09 -19.83
C MET A 358 15.28 -6.15 -18.64
N PHE A 359 14.17 -5.52 -18.28
CA PHE A 359 14.05 -4.62 -17.15
C PHE A 359 13.53 -5.38 -15.94
N PHE A 360 14.18 -5.19 -14.80
CA PHE A 360 13.90 -5.87 -13.55
C PHE A 360 13.59 -4.85 -12.46
N GLY A 361 12.61 -5.17 -11.62
CA GLY A 361 12.22 -4.35 -10.48
C GLY A 361 12.14 -5.19 -9.22
N ILE A 362 12.72 -4.70 -8.13
CA ILE A 362 12.54 -5.30 -6.80
C ILE A 362 12.08 -4.24 -5.82
N ASP A 363 11.04 -4.58 -5.05
CA ASP A 363 10.65 -3.85 -3.85
C ASP A 363 10.40 -4.80 -2.67
N CYS A 364 10.72 -4.34 -1.46
CA CYS A 364 10.53 -5.08 -0.21
C CYS A 364 9.62 -4.29 0.72
N THR A 365 8.42 -4.80 0.95
CA THR A 365 7.47 -4.21 1.90
C THR A 365 7.75 -4.72 3.31
N ARG A 366 7.98 -3.78 4.24
CA ARG A 366 8.20 -4.04 5.66
C ARG A 366 6.88 -3.95 6.42
N THR A 367 6.57 -4.95 7.24
CA THR A 367 5.41 -4.89 8.14
C THR A 367 5.79 -4.18 9.44
N THR A 368 5.17 -3.04 9.73
CA THR A 368 5.52 -2.19 10.88
C THR A 368 4.84 -2.61 12.20
N CYS A 369 3.95 -3.61 12.18
CA CYS A 369 2.99 -3.82 13.26
C CYS A 369 3.24 -5.05 14.15
N SER A 370 4.10 -6.00 13.78
CA SER A 370 4.49 -7.10 14.67
C SER A 370 5.83 -7.74 14.26
N ARG A 371 6.55 -8.29 15.24
CA ARG A 371 7.81 -9.03 15.02
C ARG A 371 7.60 -10.39 14.34
N GLU A 372 6.36 -10.86 14.29
CA GLU A 372 5.97 -12.17 13.75
C GLU A 372 5.53 -12.10 12.28
N GLN A 373 5.29 -10.89 11.76
CA GLN A 373 4.93 -10.72 10.37
C GLN A 373 6.18 -10.77 9.46
N PRO A 374 6.10 -11.51 8.34
CA PRO A 374 7.18 -11.61 7.39
C PRO A 374 7.33 -10.31 6.59
N SER A 375 8.54 -10.06 6.08
CA SER A 375 8.74 -9.09 4.99
C SER A 375 8.31 -9.73 3.67
N ILE A 376 7.69 -8.95 2.79
CA ILE A 376 7.26 -9.42 1.47
C ILE A 376 8.12 -8.75 0.41
N ALA A 377 8.82 -9.54 -0.38
CA ALA A 377 9.58 -9.08 -1.53
C ALA A 377 8.79 -9.35 -2.81
N ALA A 378 8.63 -8.32 -3.64
CA ALA A 378 8.06 -8.41 -4.97
C ALA A 378 9.15 -8.21 -6.00
N ILE A 379 9.25 -9.15 -6.93
CA ILE A 379 10.30 -9.25 -7.93
C ILE A 379 9.60 -9.29 -9.28
N ILE A 380 9.87 -8.32 -10.16
CA ILE A 380 9.24 -8.24 -11.47
C ILE A 380 10.29 -8.22 -12.57
N GLY A 381 9.97 -8.82 -13.71
CA GLY A 381 10.80 -8.78 -14.92
C GLY A 381 9.93 -8.54 -16.15
N SER A 382 10.37 -7.67 -17.05
CA SER A 382 9.74 -7.54 -18.37
C SER A 382 9.85 -8.89 -19.08
N LYS A 383 8.76 -9.37 -19.69
CA LYS A 383 8.77 -10.66 -20.40
C LYS A 383 8.85 -10.51 -21.91
N ASP A 384 8.59 -9.33 -22.45
CA ASP A 384 8.63 -9.02 -23.88
C ASP A 384 9.73 -8.01 -24.21
N SER A 385 10.27 -8.08 -25.43
CA SER A 385 11.27 -7.13 -25.94
C SER A 385 10.80 -5.67 -25.97
N THR A 386 9.49 -5.43 -25.98
CA THR A 386 8.93 -4.06 -25.91
C THR A 386 8.79 -3.53 -24.49
N SER A 387 9.10 -4.35 -23.47
CA SER A 387 9.09 -3.99 -22.06
C SER A 387 7.74 -3.47 -21.57
N THR A 388 6.65 -3.99 -22.13
CA THR A 388 5.27 -3.58 -21.80
C THR A 388 4.55 -4.54 -20.87
N GLN A 389 4.98 -5.80 -20.84
CA GLN A 389 4.40 -6.84 -20.02
C GLN A 389 5.42 -7.33 -19.01
N TYR A 390 4.97 -7.56 -17.78
CA TYR A 390 5.84 -7.98 -16.68
C TYR A 390 5.30 -9.24 -16.05
N ALA A 391 6.20 -10.17 -15.78
CA ALA A 391 5.96 -11.30 -14.90
C ALA A 391 6.44 -10.96 -13.49
N GLY A 392 5.70 -11.42 -12.47
CA GLY A 392 6.02 -11.18 -11.07
C GLY A 392 6.29 -12.46 -10.29
N ARG A 393 7.15 -12.36 -9.29
CA ARG A 393 7.36 -13.34 -8.21
C ARG A 393 7.22 -12.63 -6.88
N VAL A 394 6.55 -13.28 -5.93
CA VAL A 394 6.33 -12.74 -4.59
C VAL A 394 6.90 -13.72 -3.59
N VAL A 395 7.72 -13.22 -2.68
CA VAL A 395 8.50 -14.02 -1.74
C VAL A 395 8.24 -13.53 -0.33
N GLN A 396 7.95 -14.47 0.55
CA GLN A 396 7.76 -14.21 1.97
C GLN A 396 9.06 -14.53 2.72
N GLN A 397 9.56 -13.56 3.50
CA GLN A 397 10.82 -13.67 4.22
C GLN A 397 10.62 -13.44 5.71
N TYR A 398 10.86 -14.48 6.51
CA TYR A 398 10.79 -14.39 7.96
C TYR A 398 12.06 -13.82 8.57
N CYS A 399 11.87 -12.95 9.55
CA CYS A 399 12.96 -12.33 10.28
C CYS A 399 13.66 -13.34 11.20
N PRO A 400 15.00 -13.41 11.18
CA PRO A 400 15.75 -14.05 12.26
C PRO A 400 15.46 -13.36 13.59
N LYS A 401 15.56 -14.11 14.71
CA LYS A 401 15.33 -13.58 16.07
C LYS A 401 16.11 -12.27 16.28
N GLY A 402 15.39 -11.19 16.65
CA GLY A 402 15.97 -9.87 16.92
C GLY A 402 15.86 -8.83 15.80
N LYS A 403 15.47 -9.21 14.57
CA LYS A 403 15.23 -8.26 13.46
C LYS A 403 13.74 -8.02 13.22
N ILE A 404 13.40 -6.81 12.79
CA ILE A 404 12.00 -6.40 12.50
C ILE A 404 11.63 -6.64 11.03
N SER A 405 12.62 -6.61 10.12
CA SER A 405 12.40 -6.84 8.69
C SER A 405 13.64 -7.41 8.00
N VAL A 406 13.45 -8.07 6.86
CA VAL A 406 14.51 -8.58 5.98
C VAL A 406 14.43 -7.86 4.65
N GLU A 407 15.45 -7.06 4.33
CA GLU A 407 15.49 -6.29 3.08
C GLU A 407 16.19 -7.03 1.95
N ILE A 408 17.26 -7.76 2.26
CA ILE A 408 18.02 -8.54 1.27
C ILE A 408 17.24 -9.80 0.91
N ILE A 409 17.00 -9.98 -0.39
CA ILE A 409 16.26 -11.15 -0.88
C ILE A 409 17.13 -12.39 -0.84
N LYS A 410 16.73 -13.37 -0.03
CA LYS A 410 17.33 -14.70 -0.03
C LYS A 410 17.01 -15.43 -1.32
N ASP A 411 18.00 -16.18 -1.83
CA ASP A 411 17.86 -17.02 -3.02
C ASP A 411 17.32 -16.31 -4.26
N LEU A 412 17.60 -15.01 -4.40
CA LEU A 412 17.16 -14.19 -5.53
C LEU A 412 17.47 -14.82 -6.90
N HIS A 413 18.57 -15.56 -6.98
CA HIS A 413 18.99 -16.25 -8.20
C HIS A 413 17.93 -17.22 -8.76
N ILE A 414 17.10 -17.83 -7.91
CA ILE A 414 16.01 -18.74 -8.32
C ILE A 414 14.96 -17.94 -9.09
N TYR A 415 14.45 -16.86 -8.50
CA TYR A 415 13.40 -16.04 -9.09
C TYR A 415 13.85 -15.32 -10.36
N VAL A 416 15.11 -14.87 -10.40
CA VAL A 416 15.70 -14.29 -11.61
C VAL A 416 15.76 -15.34 -12.73
N ARG A 417 16.15 -16.58 -12.43
CA ARG A 417 16.18 -17.67 -13.41
C ARG A 417 14.79 -17.98 -13.97
N GLU A 418 13.78 -18.04 -13.11
CA GLU A 418 12.39 -18.22 -13.54
C GLU A 418 11.90 -17.10 -14.46
N LEU A 419 12.29 -15.85 -14.18
CA LEU A 419 11.92 -14.70 -15.01
C LEU A 419 12.69 -14.69 -16.35
N LEU A 420 13.95 -15.12 -16.36
CA LEU A 420 14.71 -15.32 -17.61
C LEU A 420 14.09 -16.43 -18.48
N HIS A 421 13.59 -17.50 -17.86
CA HIS A 421 12.87 -18.56 -18.56
C HIS A 421 11.53 -18.06 -19.14
N GLU A 422 10.77 -17.26 -18.39
CA GLU A 422 9.58 -16.58 -18.92
C GLU A 422 9.92 -15.70 -20.12
N PHE A 423 11.05 -14.98 -20.08
CA PHE A 423 11.51 -14.17 -21.20
C PHE A 423 11.82 -15.03 -22.43
N SER A 424 12.48 -16.17 -22.27
CA SER A 424 12.81 -17.06 -23.41
C SER A 424 11.59 -17.69 -24.06
N HIS A 425 10.47 -17.83 -23.35
CA HIS A 425 9.21 -18.33 -23.92
C HIS A 425 8.53 -17.30 -24.83
N HIS A 426 8.78 -16.01 -24.60
CA HIS A 426 8.14 -14.91 -25.31
C HIS A 426 9.03 -14.25 -26.37
N ASN A 427 10.31 -14.59 -26.42
CA ASN A 427 11.30 -14.01 -27.33
C ASN A 427 12.20 -15.10 -27.91
N THR A 428 12.67 -14.91 -29.14
CA THR A 428 13.56 -15.88 -29.83
C THR A 428 14.94 -15.99 -29.18
N HIS A 429 15.36 -14.95 -28.46
CA HIS A 429 16.67 -14.89 -27.80
C HIS A 429 16.51 -14.44 -26.35
N LEU A 430 17.42 -14.91 -25.50
CA LEU A 430 17.59 -14.37 -24.15
C LEU A 430 18.00 -12.89 -24.21
N PRO A 431 17.70 -12.09 -23.16
CA PRO A 431 18.20 -10.73 -23.11
C PRO A 431 19.73 -10.77 -23.10
N ASN A 432 20.42 -9.77 -23.63
CA ASN A 432 21.88 -9.64 -23.53
C ASN A 432 22.30 -8.47 -22.60
N LYS A 433 21.32 -7.69 -22.13
CA LYS A 433 21.46 -6.60 -21.15
C LYS A 433 20.34 -6.70 -20.11
N LEU A 434 20.69 -6.58 -18.83
CA LEU A 434 19.74 -6.52 -17.72
C LEU A 434 19.81 -5.14 -17.06
N VAL A 435 18.66 -4.51 -16.84
CA VAL A 435 18.55 -3.24 -16.12
C VAL A 435 17.80 -3.49 -14.82
N PHE A 436 18.45 -3.26 -13.69
CA PHE A 436 17.94 -3.61 -12.36
C PHE A 436 17.56 -2.37 -11.54
N TYR A 437 16.27 -2.20 -11.30
CA TYR A 437 15.74 -1.17 -10.41
C TYR A 437 15.43 -1.76 -9.03
N ARG A 438 16.16 -1.32 -7.99
CA ARG A 438 15.95 -1.72 -6.60
C ARG A 438 15.34 -0.58 -5.78
N ALA A 439 14.10 -0.73 -5.35
CA ALA A 439 13.36 0.29 -4.59
C ALA A 439 13.49 0.11 -3.08
N GLY A 440 13.56 1.20 -2.30
CA GLY A 440 13.40 1.14 -0.84
C GLY A 440 14.63 0.65 -0.06
N VAL A 441 15.82 0.74 -0.65
CA VAL A 441 17.11 0.47 0.01
C VAL A 441 17.65 1.78 0.60
N ASP A 442 18.07 1.73 1.86
CA ASP A 442 18.76 2.84 2.53
C ASP A 442 20.26 2.86 2.19
N ASP A 443 20.89 4.03 2.30
CA ASP A 443 22.30 4.23 1.96
C ASP A 443 23.22 3.24 2.70
N GLY A 444 22.90 2.93 3.96
CA GLY A 444 23.64 1.97 4.79
C GLY A 444 23.55 0.50 4.34
N SER A 445 22.66 0.18 3.40
CA SER A 445 22.45 -1.18 2.89
C SER A 445 22.88 -1.38 1.44
N PHE A 446 23.33 -0.35 0.74
CA PHE A 446 23.77 -0.47 -0.67
C PHE A 446 24.84 -1.53 -0.87
N GLN A 447 25.87 -1.53 -0.02
CA GLN A 447 26.95 -2.51 -0.13
C GLN A 447 26.42 -3.95 0.01
N LYS A 448 25.46 -4.18 0.91
CA LYS A 448 24.84 -5.50 1.10
C LYS A 448 24.02 -5.94 -0.12
N VAL A 449 23.33 -5.01 -0.78
CA VAL A 449 22.59 -5.28 -2.02
C VAL A 449 23.55 -5.66 -3.14
N LEU A 450 24.64 -4.92 -3.32
CA LEU A 450 25.68 -5.24 -4.30
C LEU A 450 26.30 -6.62 -4.03
N ASP A 451 26.67 -6.90 -2.78
CA ASP A 451 27.35 -8.14 -2.42
C ASP A 451 26.47 -9.38 -2.51
N ASN A 452 25.16 -9.25 -2.26
CA ASN A 452 24.25 -10.39 -2.20
C ASN A 452 23.34 -10.49 -3.43
N GLU A 453 22.58 -9.43 -3.72
CA GLU A 453 21.54 -9.44 -4.76
C GLU A 453 22.15 -9.41 -6.16
N VAL A 454 23.12 -8.52 -6.41
CA VAL A 454 23.79 -8.44 -7.72
C VAL A 454 24.56 -9.72 -8.02
N ARG A 455 25.30 -10.27 -7.02
CA ARG A 455 25.95 -11.58 -7.18
C ARG A 455 24.95 -12.71 -7.41
N ALA A 456 23.77 -12.67 -6.81
CA ALA A 456 22.72 -13.65 -7.06
C ALA A 456 22.16 -13.54 -8.49
N ILE A 457 21.92 -12.32 -8.99
CA ILE A 457 21.52 -12.08 -10.39
C ILE A 457 22.58 -12.62 -11.35
N GLN A 458 23.86 -12.35 -11.09
CA GLN A 458 24.97 -12.87 -11.90
C GLN A 458 25.03 -14.40 -11.88
N ARG A 459 24.79 -15.04 -10.72
CA ARG A 459 24.71 -16.50 -10.60
C ARG A 459 23.55 -17.07 -11.42
N ALA A 460 22.38 -16.44 -11.40
CA ALA A 460 21.24 -16.85 -12.22
C ALA A 460 21.59 -16.83 -13.71
N CYS A 461 22.20 -15.74 -14.19
CA CYS A 461 22.59 -15.58 -15.59
C CYS A 461 23.63 -16.61 -16.06
N LYS A 462 24.56 -17.02 -15.17
CA LYS A 462 25.53 -18.07 -15.49
C LYS A 462 24.86 -19.43 -15.65
N GLY A 463 24.03 -19.84 -14.68
CA GLY A 463 23.35 -21.14 -14.71
C GLY A 463 22.33 -21.28 -15.84
N SER A 464 21.78 -20.19 -16.36
CA SER A 464 20.88 -20.22 -17.52
C SER A 464 21.57 -20.51 -18.86
N LYS A 465 22.91 -20.43 -18.94
CA LYS A 465 23.66 -20.76 -20.17
C LYS A 465 23.82 -22.25 -20.43
N ASP A 466 23.72 -23.06 -19.38
CA ASP A 466 24.02 -24.50 -19.46
C ASP A 466 22.87 -25.31 -20.08
N HIS A 467 21.74 -24.69 -20.46
CA HIS A 467 20.57 -25.35 -21.07
C HIS A 467 20.20 -24.78 -22.47
N HIS A 468 21.23 -24.50 -23.28
CA HIS A 468 21.22 -24.03 -24.68
C HIS A 468 21.43 -22.52 -24.91
N ILE A 469 22.46 -22.26 -25.72
CA ILE A 469 22.87 -21.04 -26.45
C ILE A 469 23.84 -20.09 -25.72
N ASN A 470 24.96 -19.85 -26.41
CA ASN A 470 26.22 -19.25 -25.96
C ASN A 470 26.18 -17.75 -25.62
N SER A 471 27.00 -17.42 -24.62
CA SER A 471 27.67 -16.15 -24.32
C SER A 471 26.87 -15.01 -23.65
N PHE A 472 27.38 -14.61 -22.47
CA PHE A 472 27.15 -13.32 -21.82
C PHE A 472 28.51 -12.92 -21.26
N ASN A 473 29.03 -11.79 -21.72
CA ASN A 473 30.32 -11.27 -21.30
C ASN A 473 30.15 -10.36 -20.07
N LYS A 474 31.14 -10.35 -19.17
CA LYS A 474 31.09 -9.63 -17.88
C LYS A 474 30.99 -8.09 -18.00
N SER A 475 31.15 -7.53 -19.19
CA SER A 475 31.20 -6.07 -19.45
C SER A 475 29.84 -5.39 -19.67
N ASN A 476 28.72 -6.10 -19.49
CA ASN A 476 27.40 -5.66 -19.94
C ASN A 476 26.47 -5.09 -18.85
N TYR A 477 26.99 -4.79 -17.66
CA TYR A 477 26.20 -4.21 -16.57
C TYR A 477 26.24 -2.68 -16.63
N LEU A 478 25.08 -2.05 -16.84
CA LEU A 478 24.87 -0.63 -16.55
C LEU A 478 24.11 -0.58 -15.22
N PHE A 479 24.77 -0.08 -14.17
CA PHE A 479 24.17 0.19 -12.87
C PHE A 479 23.41 1.51 -12.89
#